data_AF-A0A9P1F311-F1
#
_entry.id   AF-A0A9P1F311-F1
#
_cell.length_a   1.000
_cell.length_b   1.000
_cell.length_c   1.000
_cell.angle_alpha   90.00
_cell.angle_beta   90.00
_cell.angle_gamma   90.00
#
_symmetry.space_group_name_H-M   'P 1'
#
loop_
_entity.id
_entity.type
_entity.pdbx_description
1 polymer ?
#
loop_
_entity_poly.entity_id
_entity_poly.type
_entity_poly.pdbx_seq_one_letter_code
_entity_poly.pdbx_strand_id
1 'polypeptide(L)'
;MPSESESLALIVQIWHIFFGVLGSILNLSLVLLAIFKSPKIIRLYSTFIVNFAVTDLFACLLDMFIEIRLLPSPNEATMTYILNGFCTNFGLTTCTIGLTSALFALLHMTLPVTPVYITIFILRRRIIKTLLTSHNSMSKGTKAVHAQLLKALTCQADVMQGVGGFRSRQQKSN
;
A
#
# COMPACT_ATOMS: atom_id res chain seq x y z
N MET A 1 18.56 37.19 -2.97
CA MET A 1 18.23 36.27 -4.08
C MET A 1 18.25 34.87 -3.49
N PRO A 2 17.12 34.17 -3.39
CA PRO A 2 17.14 32.78 -2.92
C PRO A 2 17.99 31.95 -3.88
N SER A 3 18.79 31.05 -3.32
CA SER A 3 19.64 30.14 -4.09
C SER A 3 18.76 29.17 -4.91
N GLU A 4 19.20 28.75 -6.10
CA GLU A 4 18.48 27.80 -6.97
C GLU A 4 18.01 26.54 -6.20
N SER A 5 18.76 26.14 -5.17
CA SER A 5 18.43 25.04 -4.25
C SER A 5 17.21 25.28 -3.35
N GLU A 6 16.97 26.52 -2.91
CA GLU A 6 15.81 26.86 -2.07
C GLU A 6 14.52 26.86 -2.87
N SER A 7 14.54 27.42 -4.08
CA SER A 7 13.38 27.44 -4.98
C SER A 7 12.92 26.01 -5.32
N LEU A 8 13.87 25.10 -5.56
CA LEU A 8 13.57 23.69 -5.86
C LEU A 8 13.02 22.95 -4.63
N ALA A 9 13.55 23.23 -3.44
CA ALA A 9 13.04 22.66 -2.19
C ALA A 9 11.58 23.06 -1.93
N LEU A 10 11.23 24.33 -2.14
CA LEU A 10 9.85 24.82 -2.00
C LEU A 10 8.89 24.16 -3.00
N ILE A 11 9.32 23.99 -4.25
CA ILE A 11 8.49 23.31 -5.27
C ILE A 11 8.24 21.86 -4.88
N VAL A 12 9.28 21.13 -4.46
CA VAL A 12 9.15 19.73 -4.01
C VAL A 12 8.25 19.63 -2.79
N GLN A 13 8.37 20.55 -1.84
CA GLN A 13 7.54 20.59 -0.64
C GLN A 13 6.05 20.81 -0.99
N ILE A 14 5.75 21.80 -1.83
CA ILE A 14 4.38 22.08 -2.30
C ILE A 14 3.80 20.84 -3.00
N TRP A 15 4.60 20.21 -3.86
CA TRP A 15 4.21 18.99 -4.56
C TRP A 15 3.91 17.86 -3.58
N HIS A 16 4.78 17.64 -2.61
CA HIS A 16 4.63 16.60 -1.59
C HIS A 16 3.36 16.79 -0.77
N ILE A 17 3.08 18.03 -0.33
CA ILE A 17 1.85 18.36 0.39
C ILE A 17 0.62 18.11 -0.50
N PHE A 18 0.66 18.48 -1.78
CA PHE A 18 -0.46 18.25 -2.70
C PHE A 18 -0.78 16.76 -2.87
N PHE A 19 0.22 15.92 -3.11
CA PHE A 19 0.02 14.46 -3.23
C PHE A 19 -0.39 13.83 -1.90
N GLY A 20 0.15 14.29 -0.77
CA GLY A 20 -0.24 13.83 0.56
C GLY A 20 -1.71 14.13 0.89
N VAL A 21 -2.18 15.35 0.59
CA VAL A 21 -3.60 15.73 0.79
C VAL A 21 -4.51 14.94 -0.15
N LEU A 22 -4.15 14.81 -1.42
CA LEU A 22 -4.92 14.04 -2.39
C LEU A 22 -5.03 12.57 -1.98
N GLY A 23 -3.91 11.94 -1.59
CA GLY A 23 -3.87 10.57 -1.08
C GLY A 23 -4.72 10.40 0.17
N SER A 24 -4.66 11.34 1.11
CA SER A 24 -5.49 11.33 2.33
C SER A 24 -6.98 11.35 2.00
N ILE A 25 -7.42 12.21 1.06
CA ILE A 25 -8.82 12.32 0.65
C ILE A 25 -9.31 11.03 -0.01
N LEU A 26 -8.51 10.46 -0.92
CA LEU A 26 -8.86 9.23 -1.63
C LEU A 26 -8.94 8.04 -0.67
N ASN A 27 -7.99 7.89 0.24
CA ASN A 27 -8.01 6.83 1.24
C ASN A 27 -9.14 6.98 2.25
N LEU A 28 -9.45 8.20 2.68
CA LEU A 28 -10.61 8.46 3.53
C LEU A 28 -11.92 8.09 2.79
N SER A 29 -12.03 8.43 1.51
CA SER A 29 -13.17 8.07 0.67
C SER A 29 -13.33 6.54 0.56
N LEU A 30 -12.22 5.81 0.41
CA LEU A 30 -12.21 4.34 0.39
C LEU A 30 -12.68 3.74 1.72
N VAL A 31 -12.25 4.30 2.86
CA VAL A 31 -12.72 3.87 4.19
C VAL A 31 -14.22 4.11 4.34
N LEU A 32 -14.71 5.29 3.97
CA LEU A 32 -16.14 5.62 4.03
C LEU A 32 -16.96 4.68 3.14
N LEU A 33 -16.56 4.48 1.89
CA LEU A 33 -17.26 3.56 0.98
C LEU A 33 -17.25 2.12 1.48
N ALA A 34 -16.15 1.66 2.07
CA ALA A 34 -16.05 0.31 2.59
C ALA A 34 -16.88 0.08 3.86
N ILE A 35 -17.06 1.10 4.72
CA ILE A 35 -17.92 1.00 5.91
C ILE A 35 -19.40 1.05 5.52
N PHE A 36 -19.79 2.02 4.67
CA PHE A 36 -21.21 2.26 4.37
C PHE A 36 -21.80 1.28 3.34
N LYS A 37 -20.99 0.67 2.48
CA LYS A 37 -21.49 -0.09 1.32
C LYS A 37 -21.15 -1.58 1.32
N SER A 38 -20.46 -2.12 2.33
CA SER A 38 -19.99 -3.52 2.31
C SER A 38 -21.06 -4.56 2.71
N PRO A 39 -21.55 -5.42 1.78
CA PRO A 39 -22.43 -6.54 2.10
C PRO A 39 -21.67 -7.70 2.78
N LYS A 40 -22.40 -8.49 3.59
CA LYS A 40 -21.89 -9.56 4.47
C LYS A 40 -21.01 -10.63 3.78
N ILE A 41 -21.10 -10.81 2.46
CA ILE A 41 -20.39 -11.84 1.68
C ILE A 41 -18.93 -11.45 1.35
N ILE A 42 -18.61 -10.14 1.27
CA ILE A 42 -17.23 -9.65 0.99
C ILE A 42 -16.49 -9.20 2.25
N ARG A 43 -17.00 -9.54 3.45
CA ARG A 43 -16.48 -9.04 4.73
C ARG A 43 -14.96 -9.27 4.90
N LEU A 44 -14.43 -10.41 4.44
CA LEU A 44 -12.99 -10.69 4.48
C LEU A 44 -12.18 -9.76 3.55
N TYR A 45 -12.65 -9.54 2.32
CA TYR A 45 -12.01 -8.64 1.35
C TYR A 45 -12.13 -7.17 1.79
N SER A 46 -13.28 -6.78 2.34
CA SER A 46 -13.51 -5.43 2.85
C SER A 46 -12.62 -5.09 4.04
N THR A 47 -12.39 -6.02 4.97
CA THR A 47 -11.48 -5.78 6.10
C THR A 47 -10.05 -5.52 5.62
N PHE A 48 -9.58 -6.20 4.57
CA PHE A 48 -8.26 -5.92 4.00
C PHE A 48 -8.19 -4.56 3.30
N ILE A 49 -9.21 -4.20 2.53
CA ILE A 49 -9.28 -2.89 1.87
C ILE A 49 -9.33 -1.76 2.90
N VAL A 50 -10.12 -1.91 3.96
CA VAL A 50 -10.18 -0.94 5.06
C VAL A 50 -8.85 -0.86 5.79
N ASN A 51 -8.23 -2.00 6.13
CA ASN A 51 -6.93 -2.00 6.81
C ASN A 51 -5.84 -1.32 5.97
N PHE A 52 -5.83 -1.57 4.66
CA PHE A 52 -4.92 -0.93 3.72
C PHE A 52 -5.18 0.59 3.66
N ALA A 53 -6.43 1.01 3.45
CA ALA A 53 -6.79 2.42 3.37
C ALA A 53 -6.55 3.19 4.68
N VAL A 54 -6.79 2.57 5.84
CA VAL A 54 -6.50 3.16 7.16
C VAL A 54 -5.00 3.30 7.37
N THR A 55 -4.22 2.29 6.98
CA THR A 55 -2.76 2.35 7.07
C THR A 55 -2.18 3.43 6.17
N ASP A 56 -2.64 3.50 4.92
CA ASP A 56 -2.19 4.50 3.96
C ASP A 56 -2.59 5.92 4.40
N LEU A 57 -3.80 6.08 4.95
CA LEU A 57 -4.23 7.34 5.55
C LEU A 57 -3.31 7.76 6.72
N PHE A 58 -3.00 6.85 7.63
CA PHE A 58 -2.12 7.14 8.76
C PHE A 58 -0.69 7.45 8.30
N ALA A 59 -0.19 6.73 7.29
CA ALA A 59 1.11 7.00 6.69
C ALA A 59 1.16 8.41 6.07
N CYS A 60 0.18 8.79 5.25
CA CYS A 60 0.11 10.13 4.65
C CYS A 60 0.01 11.23 5.71
N LEU A 61 -0.73 11.01 6.80
CA LEU A 61 -0.84 11.98 7.90
C LEU A 61 0.48 12.15 8.66
N LEU A 62 1.16 11.05 8.98
CA LEU A 62 2.48 11.10 9.62
C LEU A 62 3.54 11.71 8.71
N ASP A 63 3.48 11.41 7.42
CA ASP A 63 4.38 11.94 6.41
C ASP A 63 4.22 13.46 6.25
N MET A 64 2.99 13.98 6.24
CA MET A 64 2.72 15.42 6.30
C MET A 64 3.14 16.05 7.64
N PHE A 65 3.03 15.31 8.74
CA PHE A 65 3.44 15.80 10.07
C PHE A 65 4.96 15.90 10.21
N ILE A 66 5.72 14.99 9.59
CA ILE A 66 7.17 14.86 9.74
C ILE A 66 7.91 15.62 8.64
N GLU A 67 7.39 15.59 7.41
CA GLU A 67 8.02 16.09 6.18
C GLU A 67 9.52 15.78 6.12
N ILE A 68 9.85 14.56 5.72
CA ILE A 68 11.23 14.07 5.75
C ILE A 68 11.97 14.40 4.44
N ARG A 69 13.19 14.94 4.59
CA ARG A 69 14.13 15.16 3.49
C ARG A 69 15.43 14.41 3.77
N LEU A 70 15.80 13.50 2.87
CA LEU A 70 17.08 12.77 2.94
C LEU A 70 18.13 13.50 2.10
N LEU A 71 19.25 13.84 2.74
CA LEU A 71 20.44 14.33 2.04
C LEU A 71 21.56 13.29 2.15
N PRO A 72 22.11 12.82 1.00
CA PRO A 72 23.33 12.05 1.00
C PRO A 72 24.51 12.98 1.28
N SER A 73 25.28 12.71 2.34
CA SER A 73 26.53 13.44 2.59
C SER A 73 27.58 12.96 1.58
N PRO A 74 28.19 13.84 0.77
CA PRO A 74 29.05 13.42 -0.36
C PRO A 74 30.35 12.73 0.05
N ASN A 75 30.70 12.71 1.35
CA ASN A 75 31.99 12.22 1.84
C ASN A 75 31.90 11.16 2.95
N GLU A 76 30.68 10.75 3.34
CA GLU A 76 30.46 9.71 4.35
C GLU A 76 29.24 8.86 3.98
N ALA A 77 29.24 7.56 4.30
CA ALA A 77 28.10 6.65 4.09
C ALA A 77 26.96 6.90 5.11
N THR A 78 26.72 8.16 5.46
CA THR A 78 25.76 8.61 6.46
C THR A 78 24.65 9.41 5.78
N MET A 79 23.39 9.04 6.05
CA MET A 79 22.21 9.77 5.57
C MET A 79 21.78 10.78 6.63
N THR A 80 21.70 12.05 6.27
CA THR A 80 21.17 13.09 7.16
C THR A 80 19.68 13.27 6.91
N TYR A 81 18.87 13.07 7.95
CA TYR A 81 17.42 13.32 7.92
C TYR A 81 17.14 14.75 8.37
N ILE A 82 16.54 15.55 7.49
CA ILE A 82 16.02 16.88 7.82
C ILE A 82 14.50 16.75 7.94
N LEU A 83 13.95 17.13 9.09
CA LEU A 83 12.52 17.12 9.36
C LEU A 83 12.03 18.57 9.35
N ASN A 84 11.18 18.89 8.38
CA ASN A 84 10.69 20.25 8.17
C ASN A 84 9.16 20.37 8.39
N GLY A 85 8.54 19.29 8.86
CA GLY A 85 7.10 19.21 9.03
C GLY A 85 6.60 19.90 10.29
N PHE A 86 5.29 19.73 10.52
CA PHE A 86 4.58 20.26 11.68
C PHE A 86 5.12 19.78 13.03
N CYS A 87 5.85 18.66 13.05
CA CYS A 87 6.47 18.11 14.25
C CYS A 87 7.48 19.08 14.89
N THR A 88 8.10 19.97 14.10
CA THR A 88 9.09 20.95 14.58
C THR A 88 8.49 21.94 15.58
N ASN A 89 7.20 22.25 15.46
CA ASN A 89 6.46 23.13 16.39
C ASN A 89 6.31 22.53 17.80
N PHE A 90 6.38 21.21 17.93
CA PHE A 90 6.26 20.48 19.20
C PHE A 90 7.62 20.04 19.76
N GLY A 91 8.71 20.32 19.05
CA GLY A 91 10.07 19.96 19.46
C GLY A 91 10.60 18.66 18.84
N LEU A 92 11.92 18.48 18.97
CA LEU A 92 12.68 17.41 18.31
C LEU A 92 12.28 16.00 18.76
N THR A 93 11.91 15.83 20.03
CA THR A 93 11.46 14.53 20.57
C THR A 93 10.21 14.04 19.87
N THR A 94 9.24 14.93 19.63
CA THR A 94 7.99 14.63 18.93
C THR A 94 8.23 14.21 17.48
N CYS A 95 9.17 14.87 16.79
CA CYS A 95 9.61 14.46 15.45
C CYS A 95 10.23 13.05 15.44
N THR A 96 11.11 12.74 16.39
CA THR A 96 11.76 11.41 16.47
C THR A 96 10.75 10.30 16.79
N ILE A 97 9.79 10.57 17.67
CA ILE A 97 8.70 9.65 17.98
C ILE A 97 7.82 9.45 16.73
N GLY A 98 7.50 10.54 16.03
CA GLY A 98 6.78 10.50 14.76
C GLY A 98 7.48 9.58 13.75
N LEU A 99 8.77 9.79 13.50
CA LEU A 99 9.56 8.97 12.59
C LEU A 99 9.58 7.49 12.98
N THR A 100 9.81 7.21 14.27
CA THR A 100 9.85 5.83 14.77
C THR A 100 8.48 5.16 14.62
N SER A 101 7.40 5.89 14.91
CA SER A 101 6.04 5.38 14.78
C SER A 101 5.65 5.12 13.32
N ALA A 102 6.07 5.98 12.37
CA ALA A 102 5.85 5.79 10.95
C ALA A 102 6.54 4.51 10.44
N LEU A 103 7.82 4.33 10.76
CA LEU A 103 8.59 3.16 10.35
C LEU A 103 8.03 1.88 10.97
N PHE A 104 7.67 1.92 12.25
CA PHE A 104 7.06 0.78 12.95
C PHE A 104 5.69 0.42 12.37
N ALA A 105 4.84 1.42 12.07
CA ALA A 105 3.53 1.20 11.47
C ALA A 105 3.66 0.58 10.08
N LEU A 106 4.55 1.09 9.23
CA LEU A 106 4.80 0.52 7.91
C LEU A 106 5.29 -0.93 8.03
N LEU A 107 6.23 -1.21 8.93
CA LEU A 107 6.75 -2.56 9.14
C LEU A 107 5.66 -3.52 9.64
N HIS A 108 4.94 -3.14 10.68
CA HIS A 108 3.92 -3.96 11.33
C HIS A 108 2.64 -4.10 10.49
N MET A 109 2.34 -3.20 9.57
CA MET A 109 1.18 -3.35 8.67
C MET A 109 1.52 -4.10 7.39
N THR A 110 2.75 -4.02 6.88
CA THR A 110 3.17 -4.75 5.67
C THR A 110 3.52 -6.20 5.94
N LEU A 111 4.21 -6.52 7.05
CA LEU A 111 4.56 -7.89 7.42
C LEU A 111 3.36 -8.86 7.51
N PRO A 112 2.27 -8.53 8.22
CA PRO A 112 1.11 -9.42 8.37
C PRO A 112 0.16 -9.40 7.17
N VAL A 113 0.34 -8.49 6.21
CA VAL A 113 -0.37 -8.55 4.92
C VAL A 113 0.12 -9.72 4.06
N THR A 114 1.36 -10.18 4.26
CA THR A 114 1.92 -11.38 3.61
C THR A 114 1.17 -12.67 3.95
N PRO A 115 0.97 -13.08 5.23
CA PRO A 115 0.24 -14.30 5.59
C PRO A 115 -1.25 -14.23 5.19
N VAL A 116 -1.81 -13.03 5.15
CA VAL A 116 -3.14 -12.75 4.61
C VAL A 116 -3.22 -13.11 3.12
N TYR A 117 -2.30 -12.58 2.30
CA TYR A 117 -2.25 -12.89 0.87
C TYR A 117 -1.99 -14.38 0.63
N ILE A 118 -1.14 -15.01 1.46
CA ILE A 118 -0.89 -16.46 1.42
C ILE A 118 -2.17 -17.24 1.73
N THR A 119 -2.94 -16.83 2.75
CA THR A 119 -4.20 -17.49 3.12
C THR A 119 -5.25 -17.32 2.03
N ILE A 120 -5.37 -16.13 1.44
CA ILE A 120 -6.22 -15.88 0.26
C ILE A 120 -5.78 -16.76 -0.91
N PHE A 121 -4.47 -16.87 -1.16
CA PHE A 121 -3.92 -17.71 -2.23
C PHE A 121 -4.22 -19.20 -2.01
N ILE A 122 -4.06 -19.70 -0.77
CA ILE A 122 -4.40 -21.07 -0.38
C ILE A 122 -5.91 -21.30 -0.53
N LEU A 123 -6.75 -20.37 -0.04
CA LEU A 123 -8.20 -20.44 -0.18
C LEU A 123 -8.63 -20.46 -1.65
N ARG A 124 -8.04 -19.62 -2.51
CA ARG A 124 -8.30 -19.63 -3.96
C ARG A 124 -7.91 -20.97 -4.57
N ARG A 125 -6.76 -21.55 -4.20
CA ARG A 125 -6.38 -22.91 -4.65
C ARG A 125 -7.34 -23.99 -4.16
N ARG A 126 -7.87 -23.88 -2.94
CA ARG A 126 -8.86 -24.83 -2.40
C ARG A 126 -10.21 -24.69 -3.11
N ILE A 127 -10.71 -23.47 -3.32
CA ILE A 127 -11.97 -23.21 -4.06
C ILE A 127 -11.87 -23.75 -5.49
N ILE A 128 -10.76 -23.53 -6.19
CA ILE A 128 -10.53 -24.05 -7.55
C ILE A 128 -10.48 -25.58 -7.55
N LYS A 129 -9.77 -26.20 -6.60
CA LYS A 129 -9.75 -27.66 -6.45
C LYS A 129 -11.14 -28.22 -6.18
N THR A 130 -11.89 -27.64 -5.24
CA THR A 130 -13.26 -28.05 -4.93
C THR A 130 -14.19 -27.89 -6.13
N LEU A 131 -14.05 -26.82 -6.93
CA LEU A 131 -14.81 -26.61 -8.17
C LEU A 131 -14.48 -27.65 -9.26
N LEU A 132 -13.21 -28.04 -9.40
CA LEU A 132 -12.79 -29.08 -10.36
C LEU A 132 -13.25 -30.47 -9.91
N THR A 133 -13.25 -30.76 -8.61
CA THR A 133 -13.75 -32.02 -8.05
C THR A 133 -15.28 -32.10 -8.07
N SER A 134 -16.00 -30.98 -7.97
CA SER A 134 -17.47 -30.90 -7.95
C SER A 134 -18.09 -30.79 -9.37
N HIS A 135 -17.42 -31.33 -10.39
CA HIS A 135 -17.84 -31.31 -11.79
C HIS A 135 -19.21 -31.99 -12.05
N ASN A 136 -19.78 -32.71 -11.07
CA ASN A 136 -20.95 -33.57 -11.26
C ASN A 136 -22.32 -32.99 -10.84
N SER A 137 -22.41 -31.77 -10.28
CA SER A 137 -23.71 -31.19 -9.91
C SER A 137 -23.71 -29.65 -9.80
N MET A 138 -23.54 -28.92 -10.90
CA MET A 138 -23.74 -27.45 -10.90
C MET A 138 -24.19 -26.92 -12.27
N SER A 139 -25.23 -26.07 -12.25
CA SER A 139 -25.94 -25.52 -13.42
C SER A 139 -25.06 -24.65 -14.33
N LYS A 140 -25.29 -24.75 -15.65
CA LYS A 140 -24.49 -24.14 -16.72
C LYS A 140 -24.39 -22.61 -16.64
N GLY A 141 -25.42 -21.94 -16.08
CA GLY A 141 -25.48 -20.46 -15.99
C GLY A 141 -24.52 -19.87 -14.96
N THR A 142 -24.29 -20.53 -13.83
CA THR A 142 -23.46 -20.01 -12.73
C THR A 142 -21.96 -20.21 -12.99
N LYS A 143 -21.58 -21.18 -13.84
CA LYS A 143 -20.17 -21.50 -14.18
C LYS A 143 -19.48 -20.37 -14.96
N ALA A 144 -20.16 -19.73 -15.90
CA ALA A 144 -19.55 -18.71 -16.76
C ALA A 144 -19.20 -17.43 -15.98
N VAL A 145 -20.12 -16.97 -15.14
CA VAL A 145 -19.95 -15.78 -14.30
C VAL A 145 -18.83 -15.99 -13.27
N HIS A 146 -18.80 -17.15 -12.61
CA HIS A 146 -17.78 -17.42 -11.60
C HIS A 146 -16.38 -17.64 -12.22
N ALA A 147 -16.29 -18.25 -13.40
CA ALA A 147 -15.03 -18.40 -14.13
C ALA A 147 -14.45 -17.06 -14.60
N GLN A 148 -15.30 -16.15 -15.09
CA GLN A 148 -14.88 -14.80 -15.48
C GLN A 148 -14.38 -13.99 -14.27
N LEU A 149 -15.09 -14.03 -13.14
CA LEU A 149 -14.68 -13.33 -11.92
C LEU A 149 -13.34 -13.85 -11.40
N LEU A 150 -13.16 -15.18 -11.41
CA LEU A 150 -11.92 -15.81 -10.96
C LEU A 150 -10.73 -15.46 -11.86
N LYS A 151 -10.93 -15.40 -13.19
CA LYS A 151 -9.88 -15.07 -14.16
C LYS A 151 -9.41 -13.62 -13.99
N ALA A 152 -10.34 -12.68 -13.79
CA ALA A 152 -10.03 -11.28 -13.53
C ALA A 152 -9.22 -11.10 -12.24
N LEU A 153 -9.66 -11.72 -11.13
CA LEU A 153 -8.92 -11.65 -9.86
C LEU A 153 -7.54 -12.36 -9.92
N THR A 154 -7.33 -13.35 -10.80
CA THR A 154 -6.01 -14.00 -10.94
C THR A 154 -5.06 -13.10 -11.69
N CYS A 155 -5.48 -12.51 -12.81
CA CYS A 155 -4.66 -11.52 -13.53
C CYS A 155 -4.31 -10.33 -12.64
N GLN A 156 -5.25 -9.83 -11.84
CA GLN A 156 -5.03 -8.67 -10.97
C GLN A 156 -4.01 -8.97 -9.85
N ALA A 157 -4.01 -10.19 -9.30
CA ALA A 157 -3.04 -10.60 -8.29
C ALA A 157 -1.65 -10.92 -8.89
N ASP A 158 -1.61 -11.56 -10.06
CA ASP A 158 -0.37 -11.99 -10.72
C ASP A 158 0.38 -10.79 -11.33
N VAL A 159 -0.33 -9.79 -11.85
CA VAL A 159 0.26 -8.50 -12.30
C VAL A 159 0.83 -7.71 -11.12
N MET A 160 0.15 -7.71 -9.97
CA MET A 160 0.63 -7.02 -8.76
C MET A 160 1.85 -7.71 -8.14
N GLN A 161 1.98 -9.03 -8.27
CA GLN A 161 3.14 -9.80 -7.78
C GLN A 161 4.29 -9.92 -8.81
N GLY A 162 4.00 -9.76 -10.10
CA GLY A 162 4.95 -9.95 -11.20
C GLY A 162 6.05 -8.89 -11.31
N VAL A 163 5.86 -7.68 -10.75
CA VAL A 163 6.87 -6.62 -10.77
C VAL A 163 8.09 -6.95 -9.88
N GLY A 164 7.93 -7.82 -8.87
CA GLY A 164 9.06 -8.31 -8.06
C GLY A 164 9.79 -9.54 -8.64
N GLY A 165 9.20 -10.23 -9.63
CA GLY A 165 9.71 -11.51 -10.14
C GLY A 165 10.23 -11.48 -11.58
N PHE A 166 9.95 -10.43 -12.36
CA PHE A 166 10.32 -10.39 -13.78
C PHE A 166 11.79 -10.02 -14.07
N ARG A 167 12.55 -9.56 -13.07
CA ARG A 167 13.96 -9.22 -13.24
C ARG A 167 14.92 -10.42 -13.15
N SER A 168 14.45 -11.58 -12.68
CA SER A 168 15.32 -12.74 -12.44
C SER A 168 15.29 -13.82 -13.53
N ARG A 169 14.37 -13.74 -14.51
CA ARG A 169 14.26 -14.76 -15.58
C ARG A 169 14.76 -14.34 -16.96
N GLN A 170 15.00 -13.06 -17.21
CA GLN A 170 15.47 -12.59 -18.54
C GLN A 170 17.00 -12.66 -18.73
N GLN A 171 17.80 -12.93 -17.69
CA GLN A 171 19.27 -12.92 -17.80
C GLN A 171 19.91 -14.33 -17.82
N LYS A 172 19.13 -15.41 -17.86
CA LYS A 172 19.66 -16.79 -17.94
C LYS A 172 19.28 -17.54 -19.22
N SER A 173 18.94 -16.80 -20.26
CA SER A 173 18.71 -17.35 -21.60
C SER A 173 19.24 -16.39 -22.65
N ASN A 174 20.55 -16.13 -22.59
CA ASN A 174 21.33 -15.75 -23.77
C ASN A 174 22.67 -16.49 -23.70
#